data_AF-A0A958HZS9-F1
#
_entry.id   AF-A0A958HZS9-F1
#
_cell.length_a   1.000
_cell.length_b   1.000
_cell.length_c   1.000
_cell.angle_alpha   90.00
_cell.angle_beta   90.00
_cell.angle_gamma   90.00
#
_symmetry.space_group_name_H-M   'P 1'
#
loop_
_entity.id
_entity.type
_entity.pdbx_description
1 polymer ?
#
loop_
_entity_poly.entity_id
_entity_poly.type
_entity_poly.pdbx_seq_one_letter_code
_entity_poly.pdbx_strand_id
1 'polypeptide(L)'
;MPILNFPQYDFRVQTISNKPQIFDDLRKKYVALTPEEWVRQHLVQFLIRDRGFPRGLMQIEATLKVYNASRRCDVVAFDREMQPKLIAECKAPDVPINEETFVQIATYNSVLHAPYLLVSNGMDHFCCQLFDDGNLKFLNDLPNYTELK
;
A
#
# COMPACT_ATOMS: atom_id res chain seq x y z
N MET A 1 -8.41 1.32 17.67
CA MET A 1 -8.24 1.80 16.28
C MET A 1 -9.61 1.87 15.62
N PRO A 2 -9.86 2.81 14.68
CA PRO A 2 -11.15 2.90 14.00
C PRO A 2 -11.44 1.67 13.15
N ILE A 3 -12.73 1.41 12.93
CA ILE A 3 -13.18 0.43 11.94
C ILE A 3 -12.94 1.06 10.56
N LEU A 4 -12.25 0.32 9.68
CA LEU A 4 -11.91 0.75 8.32
C LEU A 4 -12.86 0.09 7.30
N ASN A 5 -12.97 0.69 6.13
CA ASN A 5 -13.73 0.17 4.99
C ASN A 5 -12.96 -0.93 4.25
N PHE A 6 -12.67 -2.01 4.97
CA PHE A 6 -12.10 -3.27 4.48
C PHE A 6 -12.91 -4.45 5.02
N PRO A 7 -12.80 -5.65 4.43
CA PRO A 7 -13.20 -6.89 5.10
C PRO A 7 -12.55 -7.04 6.48
N GLN A 8 -13.15 -7.86 7.35
CA GLN A 8 -12.61 -8.10 8.68
C GLN A 8 -11.41 -9.04 8.63
N TYR A 9 -10.34 -8.66 9.33
CA TYR A 9 -9.14 -9.48 9.48
C TYR A 9 -8.69 -9.54 10.93
N ASP A 10 -8.13 -10.68 11.32
CA ASP A 10 -7.50 -10.87 12.62
C ASP A 10 -6.05 -10.41 12.58
N PHE A 11 -5.69 -9.52 13.52
CA PHE A 11 -4.33 -9.03 13.70
C PHE A 11 -3.77 -9.42 15.05
N ARG A 12 -2.49 -9.80 15.06
CA ARG A 12 -1.74 -10.01 16.29
C ARG A 12 -1.26 -8.66 16.81
N VAL A 13 -1.94 -8.17 17.83
CA VAL A 13 -1.61 -6.91 18.51
C VAL A 13 -1.10 -7.21 19.92
N GLN A 14 -0.08 -6.49 20.35
CA GLN A 14 0.47 -6.55 21.70
C GLN A 14 0.75 -5.15 22.22
N THR A 15 0.88 -5.00 23.53
CA THR A 15 1.30 -3.73 24.16
C THR A 15 2.55 -3.99 24.98
N ILE A 16 3.65 -3.32 24.63
CA ILE A 16 4.91 -3.38 25.37
C ILE A 16 5.20 -1.98 25.92
N SER A 17 5.36 -1.86 27.24
CA SER A 17 5.65 -0.57 27.90
C SER A 17 4.68 0.55 27.50
N ASN A 18 3.37 0.25 27.52
CA ASN A 18 2.27 1.15 27.09
C ASN A 18 2.33 1.59 25.61
N LYS A 19 3.13 0.94 24.77
CA LYS A 19 3.19 1.21 23.33
C LYS A 19 2.52 0.06 22.58
N PRO A 20 1.38 0.30 21.90
CA PRO A 20 0.73 -0.74 21.12
C PRO A 20 1.59 -1.06 19.88
N GLN A 21 1.64 -2.34 19.53
CA GLN A 21 2.36 -2.88 18.40
C GLN A 21 1.52 -3.91 17.67
N ILE A 22 1.72 -4.01 16.36
CA ILE A 22 1.06 -4.97 15.49
C ILE A 22 2.13 -5.83 14.79
N PHE A 23 1.88 -7.12 14.67
CA PHE A 23 2.76 -8.00 13.92
C PHE A 23 2.54 -7.81 12.42
N ASP A 24 3.60 -7.43 11.72
CA ASP A 24 3.60 -7.34 10.27
C ASP A 24 3.98 -8.70 9.65
N ASP A 25 3.05 -9.31 8.92
CA ASP A 25 3.24 -10.63 8.32
C ASP A 25 4.23 -10.67 7.16
N LEU A 26 4.53 -9.54 6.51
CA LEU A 26 5.52 -9.46 5.42
C LEU A 26 6.92 -9.17 5.98
N ARG A 27 7.05 -8.20 6.90
CA ARG A 27 8.31 -7.83 7.57
C ARG A 27 8.72 -8.79 8.70
N LYS A 28 7.82 -9.70 9.11
CA LYS A 28 8.03 -10.72 10.16
C LYS A 28 8.48 -10.14 11.51
N LYS A 29 7.96 -8.99 11.90
CA LYS A 29 8.28 -8.32 13.18
C LYS A 29 7.09 -7.53 13.71
N TYR A 30 7.13 -7.22 15.00
CA TYR A 30 6.22 -6.24 15.59
C TYR A 30 6.67 -4.82 15.25
N VAL A 31 5.73 -3.99 14.83
CA VAL A 31 5.92 -2.56 14.52
C VAL A 31 4.97 -1.72 15.35
N ALA A 32 5.26 -0.43 15.51
CA ALA A 32 4.38 0.48 16.24
C ALA A 32 3.00 0.53 15.57
N LEU A 33 1.94 0.29 16.35
CA LEU A 33 0.57 0.34 15.85
C LEU A 33 0.10 1.80 15.81
N THR A 34 0.48 2.52 14.75
CA THR A 34 -0.02 3.86 14.44
C THR A 34 -1.31 3.77 13.62
N PRO A 35 -2.11 4.85 13.52
CA PRO A 35 -3.30 4.86 12.66
C PRO A 35 -2.99 4.58 11.19
N GLU A 36 -1.88 5.12 10.66
CA GLU A 36 -1.42 4.84 9.29
C GLU A 36 -0.97 3.37 9.12
N GLU A 37 -0.25 2.82 10.11
CA GLU A 37 0.16 1.40 10.09
C GLU A 37 -1.06 0.47 10.17
N TRP A 38 -2.12 0.86 10.88
CA TRP A 38 -3.38 0.12 10.91
C TRP A 38 -4.00 0.01 9.51
N VAL A 39 -4.03 1.12 8.75
CA VAL A 39 -4.47 1.14 7.35
C VAL A 39 -3.57 0.27 6.49
N ARG A 40 -2.25 0.41 6.61
CA ARG A 40 -1.27 -0.38 5.86
C ARG A 40 -1.46 -1.88 6.07
N GLN A 41 -1.64 -2.34 7.31
CA GLN A 41 -1.85 -3.75 7.60
C GLN A 41 -3.19 -4.28 7.06
N HIS A 42 -4.26 -3.47 7.07
CA HIS A 42 -5.53 -3.86 6.43
C HIS A 42 -5.39 -3.95 4.92
N LEU A 43 -4.75 -2.97 4.30
CA LEU A 43 -4.51 -2.97 2.88
C LEU A 43 -3.71 -4.21 2.46
N VAL A 44 -2.66 -4.56 3.21
CA VAL A 44 -1.86 -5.75 2.94
C VAL A 44 -2.70 -7.03 3.04
N GLN A 45 -3.56 -7.18 4.05
CA GLN A 45 -4.45 -8.34 4.15
C GLN A 45 -5.46 -8.38 3.00
N PHE A 46 -6.04 -7.25 2.61
CA PHE A 46 -6.94 -7.14 1.47
C PHE A 46 -6.28 -7.55 0.15
N LEU A 47 -5.07 -7.06 -0.11
CA LEU A 47 -4.30 -7.45 -1.29
C LEU A 47 -4.08 -8.98 -1.31
N ILE A 48 -3.70 -9.56 -0.18
CA ILE A 48 -3.39 -10.99 -0.10
C ILE A 48 -4.65 -11.87 -0.18
N ARG A 49 -5.66 -11.59 0.66
CA ARG A 49 -6.81 -12.48 0.89
C ARG A 49 -7.92 -12.29 -0.13
N ASP A 50 -8.15 -11.04 -0.55
CA ASP A 50 -9.32 -10.66 -1.36
C ASP A 50 -8.94 -10.29 -2.79
N ARG A 51 -7.66 -10.04 -3.07
CA ARG A 51 -7.15 -9.73 -4.42
C ARG A 51 -6.08 -10.70 -4.92
N GLY A 52 -5.71 -11.70 -4.10
CA GLY A 52 -4.85 -12.81 -4.52
C GLY A 52 -3.37 -12.45 -4.72
N PHE A 53 -2.89 -11.35 -4.14
CA PHE A 53 -1.49 -10.95 -4.26
C PHE A 53 -0.57 -11.90 -3.46
N PRO A 54 0.43 -12.54 -4.09
CA PRO A 54 1.33 -13.45 -3.39
C PRO A 54 2.22 -12.70 -2.38
N ARG A 55 2.24 -13.16 -1.12
CA ARG A 55 3.07 -12.56 -0.05
C ARG A 55 4.55 -12.42 -0.42
N GLY A 56 5.10 -13.41 -1.13
CA GLY A 56 6.51 -13.41 -1.55
C GLY A 56 6.85 -12.41 -2.65
N LEU A 57 5.83 -11.81 -3.28
CA LEU A 57 5.95 -10.79 -4.33
C LEU A 57 5.45 -9.44 -3.83
N MET A 58 5.47 -9.20 -2.52
CA MET A 58 5.11 -7.94 -1.91
C MET A 58 6.21 -7.47 -0.97
N GLN A 59 6.43 -6.15 -0.95
CA GLN A 59 7.38 -5.50 -0.06
C GLN A 59 6.73 -4.31 0.64
N ILE A 60 7.00 -4.16 1.93
CA ILE A 60 6.56 -3.01 2.74
C ILE A 60 7.75 -2.09 3.02
N GLU A 61 7.50 -0.77 2.99
CA GLU A 61 8.51 0.28 3.21
C GLU A 61 9.72 0.16 2.25
N ALA A 62 9.45 -0.06 0.96
CA ALA A 62 10.48 -0.13 -0.06
C ALA A 62 11.23 1.20 -0.15
N THR A 63 12.54 1.18 0.09
CA THR A 63 13.39 2.38 0.06
C THR A 63 13.76 2.73 -1.37
N LEU A 64 13.47 3.96 -1.76
CA LEU A 64 13.71 4.52 -3.09
C LEU A 64 14.70 5.67 -2.98
N LYS A 65 15.61 5.76 -3.94
CA LYS A 65 16.39 6.98 -4.17
C LYS A 65 15.66 7.81 -5.20
N VAL A 66 14.95 8.83 -4.73
CA VAL A 66 14.27 9.79 -5.61
C VAL A 66 15.11 11.07 -5.59
N TYR A 67 15.68 11.41 -6.75
CA TYR A 67 16.69 12.47 -6.86
C TYR A 67 17.86 12.23 -5.88
N ASN A 68 18.07 13.14 -4.93
CA ASN A 68 19.12 13.05 -3.91
C ASN A 68 18.57 12.69 -2.52
N ALA A 69 17.31 12.28 -2.43
CA ALA A 69 16.66 11.98 -1.16
C ALA A 69 16.21 10.52 -1.08
N SER A 70 16.41 9.93 0.11
CA SER A 70 15.80 8.63 0.43
C SER A 70 14.33 8.83 0.76
N ARG A 71 13.47 8.06 0.09
CA ARG A 71 12.02 8.02 0.29
C ARG A 71 11.59 6.57 0.48
N ARG A 72 10.39 6.37 1.04
CA ARG A 72 9.83 5.05 1.30
C ARG A 72 8.46 4.96 0.67
N CYS A 73 8.27 3.96 -0.18
CA CYS A 73 6.96 3.58 -0.67
C CYS A 73 6.37 2.53 0.29
N ASP A 74 5.12 2.72 0.69
CA ASP A 74 4.51 1.92 1.74
C ASP A 74 4.35 0.47 1.36
N VAL A 75 3.83 0.20 0.16
CA VAL A 75 3.66 -1.15 -0.37
C VAL A 75 4.05 -1.17 -1.83
N VAL A 76 4.84 -2.17 -2.23
CA VAL A 76 5.11 -2.50 -3.64
C VAL A 76 4.75 -3.96 -3.85
N ALA A 77 4.02 -4.25 -4.92
CA ALA A 77 3.74 -5.61 -5.37
C ALA A 77 4.33 -5.84 -6.76
N PHE A 78 4.87 -7.03 -6.97
CA PHE A 78 5.64 -7.41 -8.15
C PHE A 78 4.98 -8.54 -8.94
N ASP A 79 5.33 -8.64 -10.21
CA ASP A 79 5.14 -9.87 -10.99
C ASP A 79 6.22 -10.92 -10.66
N ARG A 80 6.20 -12.04 -11.40
CA ARG A 80 7.13 -13.16 -11.18
C ARG A 80 8.55 -12.83 -11.65
N GLU A 81 8.67 -11.84 -12.52
CA GLU A 81 9.90 -11.28 -13.07
C GLU A 81 10.44 -10.12 -12.20
N MET A 82 9.85 -9.92 -11.01
CA MET A 82 10.21 -8.87 -10.05
C MET A 82 10.04 -7.45 -10.60
N GLN A 83 9.16 -7.24 -11.57
CA GLN A 83 8.77 -5.91 -12.03
C GLN A 83 7.63 -5.37 -11.19
N PRO A 84 7.68 -4.10 -10.74
CA PRO A 84 6.58 -3.48 -10.00
C PRO A 84 5.29 -3.47 -10.83
N LYS A 85 4.23 -4.05 -10.28
CA LYS A 85 2.87 -4.02 -10.88
C LYS A 85 1.96 -3.04 -10.18
N LEU A 86 2.07 -2.96 -8.86
CA LEU A 86 1.28 -2.05 -8.05
C LEU A 86 2.15 -1.40 -6.99
N ILE A 87 1.96 -0.11 -6.79
CA ILE A 87 2.46 0.59 -5.60
C ILE A 87 1.31 1.19 -4.83
N ALA A 88 1.45 1.26 -3.51
CA ALA A 88 0.46 1.89 -2.66
C ALA A 88 1.06 2.90 -1.69
N GLU A 89 0.27 3.93 -1.38
CA GLU A 89 0.53 4.94 -0.35
C GLU A 89 -0.62 4.92 0.66
N CYS A 90 -0.28 4.79 1.94
CA CYS A 90 -1.24 4.76 3.04
C CYS A 90 -1.20 6.07 3.82
N LYS A 91 -2.37 6.52 4.26
CA LYS A 91 -2.54 7.63 5.22
C LYS A 91 -3.29 7.16 6.45
N ALA A 92 -3.23 7.95 7.52
CA ALA A 92 -4.07 7.74 8.69
C ALA A 92 -5.56 8.00 8.34
N PRO A 93 -6.53 7.33 9.01
CA PRO A 93 -7.95 7.43 8.66
C PRO A 93 -8.57 8.81 8.73
N ASP A 94 -8.04 9.67 9.59
CA ASP A 94 -8.44 11.06 9.76
C ASP A 94 -7.78 12.03 8.76
N VAL A 95 -6.82 11.54 7.96
CA VAL A 95 -6.14 12.33 6.94
C VAL A 95 -6.85 12.16 5.60
N PRO A 96 -7.39 13.24 5.00
CA PRO A 96 -8.06 13.17 3.71
C PRO A 96 -7.05 12.88 2.59
N ILE A 97 -7.47 12.07 1.61
CA ILE A 97 -6.70 11.85 0.38
C ILE A 97 -6.90 13.08 -0.51
N ASN A 98 -5.81 13.73 -0.86
CA ASN A 98 -5.78 14.96 -1.64
C ASN A 98 -4.73 14.88 -2.76
N GLU A 99 -4.59 15.97 -3.53
CA GLU A 99 -3.61 16.08 -4.61
C GLU A 99 -2.17 15.82 -4.14
N GLU A 100 -1.78 16.28 -2.95
CA GLU A 100 -0.43 16.04 -2.40
C GLU A 100 -0.14 14.55 -2.22
N THR A 101 -1.15 13.76 -1.86
CA THR A 101 -1.01 12.31 -1.73
C THR A 101 -0.78 11.66 -3.09
N PHE A 102 -1.46 12.13 -4.14
CA PHE A 102 -1.22 11.67 -5.51
C PHE A 102 0.14 12.10 -6.05
N VAL A 103 0.59 13.32 -5.74
CA VAL A 103 1.95 13.78 -6.08
C VAL A 103 3.01 12.90 -5.40
N GLN A 104 2.77 12.50 -4.15
CA GLN A 104 3.70 11.63 -3.42
C GLN A 104 3.85 10.25 -4.08
N ILE A 105 2.74 9.56 -4.38
CA ILE A 105 2.80 8.25 -5.04
C ILE A 105 3.32 8.36 -6.48
N ALA A 106 2.99 9.44 -7.20
CA ALA A 106 3.56 9.70 -8.54
C ALA A 106 5.07 9.92 -8.50
N THR A 107 5.58 10.59 -7.46
CA THR A 107 7.02 10.77 -7.22
C THR A 107 7.73 9.43 -6.99
N TYR A 108 7.07 8.49 -6.32
CA TYR A 108 7.64 7.14 -6.18
C TYR A 108 7.57 6.37 -7.50
N ASN A 109 6.49 6.55 -8.24
CA ASN A 109 6.29 5.89 -9.51
C ASN A 109 7.25 6.36 -10.61
N SER A 110 7.83 7.56 -10.50
CA SER A 110 8.87 8.01 -11.42
C SER A 110 10.15 7.18 -11.36
N VAL A 111 10.31 6.34 -10.32
CA VAL A 111 11.41 5.38 -10.15
C VAL A 111 10.93 3.94 -10.33
N LEU A 112 9.74 3.61 -9.82
CA LEU A 112 9.23 2.23 -9.83
C LEU A 112 8.51 1.84 -11.11
N HIS A 113 7.97 2.80 -11.87
CA HIS A 113 7.27 2.58 -13.14
C HIS A 113 6.15 1.51 -13.06
N ALA A 114 5.44 1.44 -11.93
CA ALA A 114 4.32 0.54 -11.76
C ALA A 114 3.10 1.05 -12.57
N PRO A 115 2.37 0.16 -13.26
CA PRO A 115 1.18 0.52 -14.02
C PRO A 115 -0.04 0.80 -13.13
N TYR A 116 -0.07 0.31 -11.88
CA TYR A 116 -1.19 0.55 -10.96
C TYR A 116 -0.74 1.31 -9.71
N LEU A 117 -1.46 2.40 -9.41
CA LEU A 117 -1.24 3.21 -8.20
C LEU A 117 -2.46 3.08 -7.30
N LEU A 118 -2.23 2.88 -6.01
CA LEU A 118 -3.28 2.75 -5.01
C LEU A 118 -3.03 3.72 -3.85
N VAL A 119 -4.02 4.51 -3.51
CA VAL A 119 -3.97 5.39 -2.34
C VAL A 119 -5.10 5.02 -1.40
N SER A 120 -4.80 4.89 -0.11
CA SER A 120 -5.80 4.53 0.89
C SER A 120 -5.54 5.26 2.21
N ASN A 121 -6.60 5.76 2.82
CA ASN A 121 -6.62 6.15 4.24
C ASN A 121 -7.47 5.16 5.06
N GLY A 122 -7.87 4.04 4.46
CA GLY A 122 -8.73 3.04 5.09
C GLY A 122 -10.22 3.36 5.08
N MET A 123 -10.61 4.61 4.85
CA MET A 123 -12.01 5.01 4.66
C MET A 123 -12.34 5.11 3.17
N ASP A 124 -11.46 5.79 2.44
CA ASP A 124 -11.49 5.97 1.00
C ASP A 124 -10.31 5.26 0.36
N HIS A 125 -10.55 4.70 -0.83
CA HIS A 125 -9.56 3.98 -1.63
C HIS A 125 -9.64 4.48 -3.06
N PHE A 126 -8.50 4.91 -3.60
CA PHE A 126 -8.41 5.37 -4.99
C PHE A 126 -7.38 4.52 -5.71
N CYS A 127 -7.83 3.84 -6.76
CA CYS A 127 -6.95 3.10 -7.66
C CYS A 127 -6.94 3.76 -9.04
N CYS A 128 -5.76 3.88 -9.63
CA CYS A 128 -5.64 4.29 -11.02
C CYS A 128 -4.63 3.44 -11.78
N GLN A 129 -4.88 3.31 -13.08
CA GLN A 129 -3.97 2.69 -14.03
C GLN A 129 -3.28 3.79 -14.84
N LEU A 130 -1.95 3.72 -14.92
CA LEU A 130 -1.11 4.52 -15.79
C LEU A 130 -0.81 3.71 -17.06
N PHE A 131 -1.04 4.31 -18.21
CA PHE A 131 -0.72 3.74 -19.53
C PHE A 131 0.61 4.30 -20.05
N ASP A 132 1.24 3.57 -20.98
CA ASP A 132 2.55 3.94 -21.55
C ASP A 132 2.53 5.29 -22.28
N ASP A 133 1.37 5.74 -22.75
CA ASP A 133 1.17 7.05 -23.38
C ASP A 133 1.02 8.20 -22.35
N GLY A 134 1.15 7.89 -21.06
CA GLY A 134 1.01 8.83 -19.95
C GLY A 134 -0.44 9.08 -19.52
N ASN A 135 -1.43 8.44 -20.16
CA ASN A 135 -2.81 8.56 -19.73
C ASN A 135 -3.04 7.87 -18.39
N LEU A 136 -3.87 8.48 -17.56
CA LEU A 136 -4.26 7.96 -16.26
C LEU A 136 -5.77 7.69 -16.26
N LYS A 137 -6.16 6.50 -15.81
CA LYS A 137 -7.56 6.12 -15.65
C LYS A 137 -7.84 5.69 -14.22
N PHE A 138 -8.78 6.36 -13.57
CA PHE A 138 -9.32 5.91 -12.29
C PHE A 138 -10.15 4.64 -12.49
N LEU A 139 -9.93 3.69 -11.59
CA LEU A 139 -10.64 2.41 -11.55
C LEU A 139 -11.67 2.46 -10.42
N ASN A 140 -12.83 1.85 -10.67
CA ASN A 140 -13.87 1.73 -9.64
C ASN A 140 -13.48 0.76 -8.52
N ASP A 141 -12.61 -0.20 -8.82
CA ASP A 141 -12.08 -1.18 -7.87
C ASP A 141 -10.67 -1.61 -8.30
N LEU A 142 -9.91 -2.11 -7.35
CA LEU A 142 -8.61 -2.71 -7.59
C LEU A 142 -8.76 -4.09 -8.27
N PRO A 143 -8.11 -4.35 -9.42
CA PRO A 143 -8.15 -5.67 -10.05
C PRO A 143 -7.49 -6.76 -9.20
N ASN A 144 -7.84 -8.01 -9.45
CA ASN A 144 -7.13 -9.16 -8.88
C ASN A 144 -5.70 -9.24 -9.44
N TYR A 145 -4.81 -9.88 -8.69
CA TYR A 145 -3.41 -10.07 -9.10
C TYR A 145 -3.27 -10.69 -10.50
N THR A 146 -4.14 -11.63 -10.84
CA THR A 146 -4.15 -12.32 -12.16
C THR A 146 -4.64 -11.44 -13.31
N GLU A 147 -5.28 -10.31 -13.01
CA GLU A 147 -5.84 -9.38 -14.00
C GLU A 147 -4.91 -8.19 -14.26
N LEU A 148 -3.84 -8.04 -13.45
CA LEU A 148 -2.83 -7.01 -13.66
C LEU A 148 -2.02 -7.32 -14.92
N LYS A 149 -2.12 -6.43 -15.90
CA LYS A 149 -1.35 -6.45 -17.14
C LYS A 149 0.12 -6.19 -16.88
#